data_AF-A0A1B6MBK5-F1
#
_entry.id   AF-A0A1B6MBK5-F1
#
_cell.length_a   1.000
_cell.length_b   1.000
_cell.length_c   1.000
_cell.angle_alpha   90.00
_cell.angle_beta   90.00
_cell.angle_gamma   90.00
#
_symmetry.space_group_name_H-M   'P 1'
#
loop_
_entity.id
_entity.type
_entity.pdbx_description
1 polymer ?
#
loop_
_entity_poly.entity_id
_entity_poly.type
_entity_poly.pdbx_seq_one_letter_code
_entity_poly.pdbx_strand_id
1 'polypeptide(L)'
;MNIEKAVDVKVQELLLNDVVMKDEEDIKKKLCVLASDGANNLQIIADFDDTLAKHITDGKKAVNSFEIFSKTKTLSQSYLDCGNAIYSRIMPLLRRTELEPEHQQELDQLMGELVALSVGERVTIEDVHATADLLNIPLKDGCKEMLTLLNNHRVPMII
;
A
#
# COMPACT_ATOMS: atom_id res chain seq x y z
N MET A 1 17.57 23.82 -18.64
CA MET A 1 18.12 23.58 -17.29
C MET A 1 18.86 22.24 -17.35
N ASN A 2 20.10 22.13 -16.88
CA ASN A 2 20.80 20.84 -16.80
C ASN A 2 20.00 19.91 -15.87
N ILE A 3 19.69 18.69 -16.32
CA ILE A 3 18.93 17.68 -15.55
C ILE A 3 19.60 17.42 -14.20
N GLU A 4 20.92 17.30 -14.17
CA GLU A 4 21.69 17.08 -12.94
C GLU A 4 21.43 18.17 -11.91
N LYS A 5 21.50 19.44 -12.34
CA LYS A 5 21.22 20.58 -11.47
C LYS A 5 19.77 20.59 -10.98
N ALA A 6 18.83 20.15 -11.80
CA ALA A 6 17.42 20.05 -11.40
C ALA A 6 17.21 18.95 -10.36
N VAL A 7 17.86 17.80 -10.54
CA VAL A 7 17.85 16.67 -9.61
C VAL A 7 18.48 17.06 -8.28
N ASP A 8 19.63 17.73 -8.29
CA ASP A 8 20.28 18.22 -7.07
C ASP A 8 19.35 19.10 -6.24
N VAL A 9 18.71 20.09 -6.87
CA VAL A 9 17.75 20.96 -6.19
C VAL A 9 16.60 20.15 -5.59
N LYS A 10 16.05 19.19 -6.34
CA LYS A 10 14.94 18.36 -5.85
C LYS A 10 15.34 17.48 -4.68
N VAL A 11 16.53 16.87 -4.70
CA VAL A 11 17.03 16.04 -3.59
C VAL A 11 17.22 16.88 -2.34
N GLN A 12 17.77 18.09 -2.46
CA GLN A 12 17.92 19.00 -1.33
C GLN A 12 16.56 19.42 -0.74
N GLU A 13 15.54 19.66 -1.57
CA GLU A 13 14.17 19.91 -1.10
C GLU A 13 13.56 18.70 -0.37
N LEU A 14 13.82 17.48 -0.84
CA LEU A 14 13.30 16.26 -0.19
C LEU A 14 13.90 16.04 1.20
N LEU A 15 15.20 16.28 1.37
CA LEU A 15 15.90 16.12 2.66
C LEU A 15 15.39 17.06 3.76
N LEU A 16 14.61 18.10 3.41
CA LEU A 16 13.95 18.98 4.39
C LEU A 16 12.63 18.41 4.94
N ASN A 17 12.12 17.28 4.42
CA ASN A 17 10.77 16.78 4.68
C ASN A 17 10.76 15.35 5.26
N ASP A 18 11.38 15.12 6.41
CA ASP A 18 11.43 13.81 7.09
C ASP A 18 11.91 12.64 6.18
N VAL A 19 12.68 12.95 5.14
CA VAL A 19 13.23 11.96 4.21
C VAL A 19 14.61 11.54 4.67
N VAL A 20 14.82 10.23 4.78
CA VAL A 20 16.13 9.63 5.06
C VAL A 20 16.60 8.89 3.81
N MET A 21 17.77 9.27 3.30
CA MET A 21 18.41 8.59 2.17
C MET A 21 19.69 7.89 2.65
N LYS A 22 19.83 6.60 2.36
CA LYS A 22 21.04 5.84 2.71
C LYS A 22 22.23 6.22 1.83
N ASP A 23 21.99 6.40 0.54
CA ASP A 23 22.99 6.77 -0.46
C ASP A 23 22.41 7.84 -1.39
N GLU A 24 22.73 9.11 -1.10
CA GLU A 24 22.21 10.26 -1.84
C GLU A 24 22.69 10.26 -3.31
N GLU A 25 23.93 9.85 -3.56
CA GLU A 25 24.54 9.89 -4.88
C GLU A 25 23.96 8.80 -5.80
N ASP A 26 23.66 7.62 -5.26
CA ASP A 26 22.91 6.59 -5.98
C ASP A 26 21.49 7.05 -6.34
N ILE A 27 20.80 7.71 -5.40
CA ILE A 27 19.46 8.27 -5.66
C ILE A 27 19.50 9.33 -6.76
N LYS A 28 20.45 10.27 -6.71
CA LYS A 28 20.63 11.29 -7.76
C LYS A 28 20.84 10.65 -9.14
N LYS A 29 21.70 9.64 -9.23
CA LYS A 29 21.94 8.92 -10.49
C LYS A 29 20.65 8.29 -11.03
N LYS A 30 19.89 7.61 -10.18
CA LYS A 30 18.59 7.02 -10.56
C LYS A 30 17.60 8.08 -11.03
N LEU A 31 17.48 9.20 -10.33
CA LEU A 31 16.59 10.30 -10.72
C LEU A 31 17.02 10.94 -12.05
N CYS A 32 18.32 11.10 -12.31
CA CYS A 32 18.83 11.58 -13.58
C CYS A 32 18.47 10.66 -14.75
N VAL A 33 18.56 9.34 -14.55
CA VAL A 33 18.13 8.35 -15.56
C VAL A 33 16.64 8.47 -15.82
N LEU A 34 15.80 8.44 -14.77
CA LEU A 34 14.34 8.59 -14.92
C LEU A 34 13.94 9.89 -15.63
N ALA A 35 14.60 11.00 -15.31
CA ALA A 35 14.34 12.29 -15.93
C ALA A 35 14.79 12.34 -17.41
N SER A 36 15.90 11.68 -17.75
CA SER A 36 16.45 11.65 -19.11
C SER A 36 15.66 10.72 -20.02
N ASP A 37 15.26 9.56 -19.52
CA ASP A 37 14.50 8.56 -20.28
C ASP A 37 13.03 8.98 -20.46
N GLY A 38 12.49 9.76 -19.51
CA GLY A 38 11.16 10.34 -19.57
C GLY A 38 10.02 9.33 -19.35
N ALA A 39 8.79 9.85 -19.37
CA ALA A 39 7.60 9.10 -18.95
C ALA A 39 7.31 7.84 -19.79
N ASN A 40 7.72 7.80 -21.07
CA ASN A 40 7.51 6.63 -21.93
C ASN A 40 8.30 5.40 -21.49
N ASN A 41 9.32 5.59 -20.65
CA ASN A 41 10.16 4.52 -20.09
C ASN A 41 9.92 4.33 -18.58
N LEU A 42 8.91 4.99 -18.02
CA LEU A 42 8.56 4.91 -16.61
C LEU A 42 7.42 3.92 -16.39
N GLN A 43 7.50 3.14 -15.32
CA GLN A 43 6.38 2.41 -14.73
C GLN A 43 6.41 2.57 -13.21
N ILE A 44 5.24 2.49 -12.58
CA ILE A 44 5.10 2.54 -11.12
C ILE A 44 4.61 1.20 -10.62
N ILE A 45 5.26 0.66 -9.59
CA ILE A 45 4.81 -0.51 -8.84
C ILE A 45 4.69 -0.05 -7.40
N ALA A 46 3.49 -0.13 -6.82
CA ALA A 46 3.22 0.39 -5.49
C ALA A 46 2.26 -0.51 -4.73
N ASP A 47 2.48 -0.71 -3.44
CA ASP A 47 1.49 -1.32 -2.55
C ASP A 47 0.30 -0.37 -2.31
N PHE A 48 -0.81 -0.87 -1.77
CA PHE A 48 -2.01 -0.08 -1.47
C PHE A 48 -2.09 0.33 0.00
N ASP A 49 -2.22 -0.64 0.91
CA ASP A 49 -2.43 -0.40 2.33
C ASP A 49 -1.21 0.28 2.95
N ASP A 50 -1.42 1.30 3.78
CA ASP A 50 -0.36 2.12 4.40
C ASP A 50 0.61 2.84 3.42
N THR A 51 0.46 2.63 2.10
CA THR A 51 1.30 3.17 1.01
C THR A 51 0.56 4.22 0.18
N LEU A 52 -0.55 3.86 -0.46
CA LEU A 52 -1.45 4.81 -1.13
C LEU A 52 -2.56 5.26 -0.17
N ALA A 53 -3.08 4.35 0.64
CA ALA A 53 -3.94 4.68 1.77
C ALA A 53 -3.12 5.31 2.91
N LYS A 54 -3.72 6.23 3.68
CA LYS A 54 -3.05 6.81 4.86
C LYS A 54 -2.81 5.72 5.91
N HIS A 55 -1.66 5.79 6.57
CA HIS A 55 -1.39 4.93 7.73
C HIS A 55 -2.09 5.42 9.01
N ILE A 56 -2.21 6.74 9.17
CA ILE A 56 -2.82 7.40 10.32
C ILE A 56 -3.84 8.42 9.83
N THR A 57 -5.04 8.39 10.42
CA THR A 57 -6.12 9.37 10.21
C THR A 57 -6.59 9.84 11.58
N ASP A 58 -6.63 11.16 11.81
CA ASP A 58 -7.05 11.78 13.08
C ASP A 58 -6.34 11.19 14.33
N GLY A 59 -5.04 10.91 14.20
CA GLY A 59 -4.21 10.37 15.29
C GLY A 59 -4.43 8.88 15.59
N LYS A 60 -5.26 8.17 14.81
CA LYS A 60 -5.50 6.73 14.93
C LYS A 60 -5.00 5.99 13.70
N LYS A 61 -4.60 4.73 13.88
CA LYS A 61 -4.26 3.86 12.75
C LYS A 61 -5.47 3.74 11.82
N ALA A 62 -5.25 3.95 10.54
CA ALA A 62 -6.28 3.75 9.53
C ALA A 62 -6.60 2.27 9.35
N VAL A 63 -7.79 1.99 8.82
CA VAL A 63 -8.21 0.62 8.49
C VAL A 63 -7.57 0.17 7.18
N ASN A 64 -7.09 -1.07 7.13
CA ASN A 64 -6.58 -1.68 5.89
C ASN A 64 -7.67 -2.46 5.14
N SER A 65 -7.36 -2.92 3.93
CA SER A 65 -8.26 -3.69 3.04
C SER A 65 -8.93 -4.89 3.72
N PHE A 66 -8.21 -5.67 4.53
CA PHE A 66 -8.77 -6.80 5.28
C PHE A 66 -9.73 -6.35 6.38
N GLU A 67 -9.37 -5.30 7.12
CA GLU A 67 -10.22 -4.71 8.16
C GLU A 67 -11.52 -4.12 7.57
N ILE A 68 -11.46 -3.57 6.36
CA ILE A 68 -12.66 -3.12 5.63
C ILE A 68 -13.53 -4.32 5.28
N PHE A 69 -12.94 -5.37 4.68
CA PHE A 69 -13.67 -6.57 4.30
C PHE A 69 -14.36 -7.21 5.51
N SER A 70 -13.64 -7.39 6.63
CA SER A 70 -14.18 -7.97 7.88
C SER A 70 -15.25 -7.11 8.56
N LYS A 71 -15.43 -5.85 8.18
CA LYS A 71 -16.53 -4.99 8.67
C LYS A 71 -17.77 -5.05 7.78
N THR A 72 -17.74 -5.84 6.71
CA THR A 72 -18.86 -5.98 5.80
C THR A 72 -20.04 -6.68 6.49
N LYS A 73 -21.21 -6.02 6.47
CA LYS A 73 -22.40 -6.41 7.25
C LYS A 73 -22.93 -7.83 7.00
N THR A 74 -22.57 -8.44 5.87
CA THR A 74 -23.10 -9.74 5.42
C THR A 74 -22.25 -10.93 5.84
N LEU A 75 -21.08 -10.70 6.43
CA LEU A 75 -20.23 -11.77 6.94
C LEU A 75 -20.83 -12.45 8.17
N SER A 76 -20.73 -13.77 8.21
CA SER A 76 -21.17 -14.54 9.37
C SER A 76 -20.28 -14.28 10.60
N GLN A 77 -20.85 -14.38 11.80
CA GLN A 77 -20.06 -14.26 13.04
C GLN A 77 -18.96 -15.32 13.12
N SER A 78 -19.22 -16.52 12.58
CA SER A 78 -18.21 -17.59 12.53
C SER A 78 -16.99 -17.19 11.68
N TYR A 79 -17.21 -16.56 10.52
CA TYR A 79 -16.12 -16.03 9.71
C TYR A 79 -15.34 -14.96 10.48
N LEU A 80 -16.03 -14.03 11.14
CA LEU A 80 -15.39 -12.95 11.88
C LEU A 80 -14.51 -13.48 13.03
N ASP A 81 -15.03 -14.43 13.82
CA ASP A 81 -14.31 -14.99 14.95
C ASP A 81 -13.06 -15.76 14.51
N CYS A 82 -13.20 -16.64 13.51
CA CYS A 82 -12.08 -17.40 12.97
C CYS A 82 -11.08 -16.51 12.22
N GLY A 83 -11.57 -15.58 11.41
CA GLY A 83 -10.75 -14.64 10.64
C GLY A 83 -9.92 -13.74 11.55
N ASN A 84 -10.52 -13.19 12.62
CA ASN A 84 -9.79 -12.39 13.61
C ASN A 84 -8.71 -13.21 14.33
N ALA A 85 -8.99 -14.47 14.66
CA ALA A 85 -8.00 -15.35 15.29
C ALA A 85 -6.79 -15.59 14.36
N ILE A 86 -7.02 -15.90 13.08
CA ILE A 86 -5.96 -16.09 12.09
C ILE A 86 -5.19 -14.78 11.85
N TYR A 87 -5.90 -13.66 11.66
CA TYR A 87 -5.30 -12.36 11.40
C TYR A 87 -4.39 -11.90 12.54
N SER A 88 -4.76 -12.19 13.80
CA SER A 88 -3.91 -11.89 14.97
C SER A 88 -2.55 -12.62 14.94
N ARG A 89 -2.46 -13.76 14.25
CA ARG A 89 -1.22 -14.53 14.05
C ARG A 89 -0.42 -14.06 12.84
N ILE A 90 -1.10 -13.66 11.76
CA ILE A 90 -0.47 -13.12 10.55
C ILE A 90 0.24 -11.78 10.84
N MET A 91 -0.41 -10.88 11.58
CA MET A 91 0.08 -9.51 11.74
C MET A 91 1.49 -9.36 12.33
N PRO A 92 1.90 -10.14 13.36
CA PRO A 92 3.27 -10.13 13.85
C PRO A 92 4.29 -10.62 12.81
N LEU A 93 3.93 -11.60 11.96
CA LEU A 93 4.81 -12.12 10.92
C LEU A 93 5.05 -11.06 9.83
N LEU A 94 4.00 -10.38 9.38
CA LEU A 94 4.09 -9.31 8.37
C LEU A 94 4.93 -8.09 8.80
N ARG A 95 5.13 -7.88 10.10
CA ARG A 95 5.90 -6.74 10.63
C ARG A 95 7.38 -7.06 10.85
N ARG A 96 7.81 -8.30 10.61
CA ARG A 96 9.22 -8.67 10.73
C ARG A 96 10.00 -8.10 9.56
N THR A 97 11.13 -7.46 9.84
CA THR A 97 12.07 -6.98 8.82
C THR A 97 12.71 -8.10 8.03
N GLU A 98 12.87 -9.27 8.65
CA GLU A 98 13.38 -10.49 8.04
C GLU A 98 12.54 -11.67 8.52
N LEU A 99 12.16 -12.55 7.59
CA LEU A 99 11.38 -13.75 7.85
C LEU A 99 12.24 -14.96 7.51
N GLU A 100 12.48 -15.81 8.51
CA GLU A 100 13.06 -17.13 8.27
C GLU A 100 12.14 -17.96 7.38
N PRO A 101 12.67 -18.90 6.57
CA PRO A 101 11.86 -19.71 5.65
C PRO A 101 10.66 -20.41 6.31
N GLU A 102 10.81 -20.86 7.56
CA GLU A 102 9.73 -21.48 8.34
C GLU A 102 8.57 -20.51 8.63
N HIS A 103 8.87 -19.25 8.93
CA HIS A 103 7.86 -18.24 9.21
C HIS A 103 7.16 -17.78 7.92
N GLN A 104 7.85 -17.81 6.79
CA GLN A 104 7.22 -17.59 5.48
C GLN A 104 6.23 -18.72 5.16
N GLN A 105 6.59 -19.98 5.41
CA GLN A 105 5.67 -21.11 5.24
C GLN A 105 4.44 -21.01 6.16
N GLU A 106 4.63 -20.60 7.41
CA GLU A 106 3.50 -20.36 8.33
C GLU A 106 2.61 -19.23 7.79
N LEU A 107 3.19 -18.12 7.33
CA LEU A 107 2.45 -17.00 6.77
C LEU A 107 1.62 -17.44 5.55
N ASP A 108 2.23 -18.17 4.61
CA ASP A 108 1.55 -18.67 3.41
C ASP A 108 0.38 -19.59 3.77
N GLN A 109 0.57 -20.48 4.76
CA GLN A 109 -0.48 -21.34 5.27
C GLN A 109 -1.63 -20.53 5.87
N LEU A 110 -1.33 -19.58 6.77
CA LEU A 110 -2.35 -18.76 7.43
C LEU A 110 -3.13 -17.90 6.44
N MET A 111 -2.46 -17.35 5.42
CA MET A 111 -3.11 -16.60 4.34
C MET A 111 -4.04 -17.51 3.54
N GLY A 112 -3.62 -18.74 3.24
CA GLY A 112 -4.47 -19.75 2.59
C GLY A 112 -5.71 -20.11 3.41
N GLU A 113 -5.53 -20.34 4.71
CA GLU A 113 -6.64 -20.61 5.65
C GLU A 113 -7.62 -19.42 5.71
N LEU A 114 -7.11 -18.19 5.76
CA LEU A 114 -7.92 -16.98 5.78
C LEU A 114 -8.78 -16.84 4.52
N VAL A 115 -8.20 -17.11 3.35
CA VAL A 115 -8.94 -17.12 2.08
C VAL A 115 -9.98 -18.24 2.08
N ALA A 116 -9.63 -19.43 2.57
CA ALA A 116 -10.55 -20.57 2.62
C ALA A 116 -11.76 -20.32 3.54
N LEU A 117 -11.61 -19.51 4.61
CA LEU A 117 -12.74 -19.12 5.47
C LEU A 117 -13.84 -18.38 4.71
N SER A 118 -13.52 -17.67 3.63
CA SER A 118 -14.51 -16.95 2.83
C SER A 118 -15.42 -17.87 2.00
N VAL A 119 -15.09 -19.17 1.89
CA VAL A 119 -15.88 -20.13 1.12
C VAL A 119 -17.26 -20.32 1.75
N GLY A 120 -18.30 -19.97 0.99
CA GLY A 120 -19.70 -20.09 1.42
C GLY A 120 -20.27 -18.82 2.05
N GLU A 121 -19.44 -17.83 2.37
CA GLU A 121 -19.90 -16.49 2.73
C GLU A 121 -20.60 -15.84 1.53
N ARG A 122 -21.64 -15.04 1.81
CA ARG A 122 -22.42 -14.34 0.78
C ARG A 122 -22.17 -12.84 0.88
N VAL A 123 -21.05 -12.41 0.33
CA VAL A 123 -20.68 -11.00 0.26
C VAL A 123 -20.87 -10.48 -1.16
N THR A 124 -21.51 -9.33 -1.30
CA THR A 124 -21.63 -8.63 -2.59
C THR A 124 -20.58 -7.52 -2.67
N ILE A 125 -20.22 -7.12 -3.89
CA ILE A 125 -19.29 -5.99 -4.08
C ILE A 125 -19.90 -4.69 -3.57
N GLU A 126 -21.22 -4.55 -3.64
CA GLU A 126 -21.97 -3.42 -3.11
C GLU A 126 -21.86 -3.33 -1.58
N ASP A 127 -21.86 -4.46 -0.88
CA ASP A 127 -21.66 -4.46 0.58
C ASP A 127 -20.26 -3.98 0.96
N VAL A 128 -19.25 -4.36 0.17
CA VAL A 128 -17.86 -3.91 0.36
C VAL A 128 -17.74 -2.41 0.09
N HIS A 129 -18.31 -1.93 -1.02
CA HIS A 129 -18.32 -0.50 -1.34
C HIS A 129 -19.02 0.32 -0.26
N ALA A 130 -20.21 -0.09 0.18
CA ALA A 130 -20.94 0.60 1.24
C ALA A 130 -20.13 0.65 2.56
N THR A 131 -19.37 -0.40 2.86
CA THR A 131 -18.49 -0.45 4.03
C THR A 131 -17.30 0.49 3.87
N ALA A 132 -16.66 0.50 2.69
CA ALA A 132 -15.54 1.40 2.38
C ALA A 132 -15.97 2.88 2.47
N ASP A 133 -17.14 3.21 1.92
CA ASP A 133 -17.72 4.57 1.97
C ASP A 133 -18.01 4.99 3.42
N LEU A 134 -18.58 4.09 4.22
CA LEU A 134 -18.88 4.34 5.63
C LEU A 134 -17.62 4.58 6.46
N LEU A 135 -16.56 3.80 6.21
CA LEU A 135 -15.30 3.89 6.94
C LEU A 135 -14.43 5.07 6.49
N ASN A 136 -14.71 5.62 5.30
CA ASN A 136 -14.02 6.75 4.69
C ASN A 136 -12.49 6.59 4.75
N ILE A 137 -11.92 5.83 3.81
CA ILE A 137 -10.49 5.50 3.80
C ILE A 137 -9.74 6.58 3.01
N PRO A 138 -9.05 7.52 3.66
CA PRO A 138 -8.38 8.58 2.92
C PRO A 138 -7.11 8.05 2.26
N LEU A 139 -6.87 8.50 1.04
CA LEU A 139 -5.57 8.36 0.39
C LEU A 139 -4.56 9.36 0.96
N LYS A 140 -3.27 9.10 0.80
CA LYS A 140 -2.20 10.04 1.18
C LYS A 140 -2.35 11.38 0.47
N ASP A 141 -1.91 12.44 1.15
CA ASP A 141 -1.95 13.78 0.57
C ASP A 141 -1.09 13.82 -0.70
N GLY A 142 -1.60 14.42 -1.78
CA GLY A 142 -0.96 14.41 -3.10
C GLY A 142 -1.23 13.17 -3.94
N CYS A 143 -1.90 12.13 -3.42
CA CYS A 143 -2.12 10.88 -4.15
C CYS A 143 -3.02 11.08 -5.39
N LYS A 144 -4.09 11.88 -5.27
CA LYS A 144 -4.98 12.17 -6.40
C LYS A 144 -4.25 12.94 -7.52
N GLU A 145 -3.41 13.89 -7.14
CA GLU A 145 -2.57 14.69 -8.04
C GLU A 145 -1.55 13.80 -8.74
N MET A 146 -0.89 12.91 -8.00
CA MET A 146 0.03 11.92 -8.54
C MET A 146 -0.66 11.00 -9.56
N LEU A 147 -1.79 10.38 -9.20
CA LEU A 147 -2.53 9.49 -10.10
C LEU A 147 -3.01 10.22 -11.36
N THR A 148 -3.45 11.48 -11.23
CA THR A 148 -3.83 12.32 -12.36
C THR A 148 -2.63 12.58 -13.28
N LEU A 149 -1.46 12.89 -12.71
CA LEU A 149 -0.23 13.12 -13.48
C LEU A 149 0.20 11.86 -14.23
N LEU A 150 0.24 10.70 -13.56
CA LEU A 150 0.59 9.43 -14.17
C LEU A 150 -0.36 9.09 -15.33
N ASN A 151 -1.67 9.26 -15.13
CA ASN A 151 -2.67 9.03 -16.16
C ASN A 151 -2.50 9.96 -17.37
N ASN A 152 -2.26 11.26 -17.14
CA ASN A 152 -2.04 12.24 -18.22
C ASN A 152 -0.81 11.89 -19.08
N HIS A 153 0.21 11.29 -18.47
CA HIS A 153 1.41 10.82 -19.17
C HIS A 153 1.34 9.36 -19.60
N ARG A 154 0.22 8.67 -19.37
CA ARG A 154 0.03 7.24 -19.67
C ARG A 154 1.10 6.33 -19.06
N VAL A 155 1.58 6.69 -17.87
CA VAL A 155 2.54 5.88 -17.13
C VAL A 155 1.81 4.67 -16.55
N PRO A 156 2.21 3.42 -16.88
CA PRO A 156 1.61 2.23 -16.29
C PRO A 156 1.84 2.19 -14.78
N MET A 157 0.79 1.81 -14.05
CA MET A 157 0.85 1.59 -12.61
C MET A 157 0.28 0.21 -12.28
N ILE A 158 1.02 -0.54 -11.49
CA ILE A 158 0.58 -1.79 -10.87
C ILE A 158 0.44 -1.52 -9.38
N ILE A 159 -0.74 -1.84 -8.85
CA ILE A 159 -1.03 -1.88 -7.43
C ILE A 159 -1.11 -3.35 -7.03
#